data_AF-A0A7V5EAU8-F1
#
_entry.id   AF-A0A7V5EAU8-F1
#
_cell.length_a   1.000
_cell.length_b   1.000
_cell.length_c   1.000
_cell.angle_alpha   90.00
_cell.angle_beta   90.00
_cell.angle_gamma   90.00
#
_symmetry.space_group_name_H-M   'P 1'
#
loop_
_entity.id
_entity.type
_entity.pdbx_description
1 polymer ?
#
loop_
_entity_poly.entity_id
_entity_poly.type
_entity_poly.pdbx_seq_one_letter_code
_entity_poly.pdbx_strand_id
1 'polypeptide(L)'
;MARRGNDSKTEIAQAIFIGIPRPIRLEAEVSQKYRERFQKEYTTLTGSIPQPGTESYHEMHPGKWGRELRIYFNADQRVVGMLRSLGFHVEEEQPYRTEYRYRINNNKIWWKLVEAGFKLGDNP
;
A
#
# COMPACT_ATOMS: atom_id res chain seq x y z
N MET A 1 -1.26 1.98 -26.59
CA MET A 1 0.12 2.32 -26.20
C MET A 1 0.29 2.92 -24.79
N ALA A 2 -0.76 3.09 -23.96
CA ALA A 2 -0.67 3.77 -22.66
C ALA A 2 -0.19 2.94 -21.44
N ARG A 3 -0.06 1.60 -21.57
CA ARG A 3 0.29 0.73 -20.41
C ARG A 3 1.74 0.89 -19.94
N ARG A 4 2.70 1.06 -20.86
CA ARG A 4 4.13 1.13 -20.57
C ARG A 4 4.53 2.27 -19.63
N GLY A 5 3.94 3.46 -19.78
CA GLY A 5 4.30 4.62 -18.96
C GLY A 5 3.82 4.51 -17.50
N ASN A 6 2.71 3.83 -17.26
CA ASN A 6 2.17 3.65 -15.91
C ASN A 6 2.90 2.54 -15.14
N ASP A 7 3.45 1.54 -15.83
CA ASP A 7 4.21 0.46 -15.21
C ASP A 7 5.57 0.98 -14.71
N SER A 8 6.29 1.75 -15.54
CA SER A 8 7.58 2.36 -15.17
C SER A 8 7.49 3.27 -13.93
N LYS A 9 6.45 4.10 -13.81
CA LYS A 9 6.24 4.93 -12.61
C LYS A 9 6.05 4.12 -11.33
N THR A 10 5.38 2.96 -11.45
CA THR A 10 5.09 2.09 -10.31
C THR A 10 6.37 1.38 -9.85
N GLU A 11 7.22 0.95 -10.79
CA GLU A 11 8.53 0.36 -10.49
C GLU A 11 9.48 1.37 -9.81
N ILE A 12 9.50 2.62 -10.29
CA ILE A 12 10.27 3.69 -9.63
C ILE A 12 9.76 3.92 -8.20
N ALA A 13 8.44 3.97 -8.00
CA ALA A 13 7.87 4.12 -6.66
C ALA A 13 8.19 2.93 -5.74
N GLN A 14 8.15 1.70 -6.26
CA GLN A 14 8.56 0.51 -5.52
C GLN A 14 10.03 0.63 -5.08
N ALA A 15 10.93 1.03 -5.97
CA ALA A 15 12.34 1.25 -5.65
C ALA A 15 12.54 2.35 -4.59
N ILE A 16 11.78 3.45 -4.67
CA ILE A 16 11.78 4.49 -3.64
C ILE A 16 11.40 3.88 -2.28
N PHE A 17 10.29 3.15 -2.19
CA PHE A 17 9.84 2.53 -0.93
C PHE A 17 10.80 1.48 -0.35
N ILE A 18 11.57 0.80 -1.20
CA ILE A 18 12.65 -0.07 -0.75
C ILE A 18 13.76 0.73 -0.05
N GLY A 19 14.05 1.93 -0.52
CA GLY A 19 15.17 2.76 -0.04
C GLY A 19 14.84 3.82 1.03
N ILE A 20 13.58 4.00 1.43
CA ILE A 20 13.21 5.01 2.44
C ILE A 20 13.32 4.45 3.87
N PRO A 21 13.40 5.32 4.89
CA PRO A 21 13.41 4.90 6.28
C PRO A 21 12.20 4.05 6.66
N ARG A 22 12.44 3.13 7.60
CA ARG A 22 11.44 2.26 8.22
C ARG A 22 10.90 2.91 9.52
N PRO A 23 9.70 2.54 10.00
CA PRO A 23 8.82 1.51 9.44
C PRO A 23 8.01 1.98 8.23
N ILE A 24 7.55 1.02 7.43
CA ILE A 24 6.51 1.20 6.41
C ILE A 24 5.34 0.29 6.74
N ARG A 25 4.12 0.84 6.79
CA ARG A 25 2.92 0.04 7.02
C ARG A 25 2.14 -0.18 5.74
N LEU A 26 1.82 -1.45 5.47
CA LEU A 26 0.82 -1.82 4.47
C LEU A 26 -0.51 -2.15 5.15
N GLU A 27 -1.54 -1.38 4.83
CA GLU A 27 -2.90 -1.61 5.33
C GLU A 27 -3.83 -1.91 4.17
N ALA A 28 -4.77 -2.81 4.39
CA ALA A 28 -5.77 -3.17 3.39
C ALA A 28 -7.16 -3.13 4.00
N GLU A 29 -8.04 -2.32 3.42
CA GLU A 29 -9.47 -2.36 3.64
C GLU A 29 -10.12 -3.04 2.43
N VAL A 30 -10.77 -4.19 2.66
CA VAL A 30 -11.30 -5.06 1.59
C VAL A 30 -12.79 -5.29 1.82
N SER A 31 -13.62 -4.98 0.82
CA SER A 31 -15.04 -5.34 0.90
C SER A 31 -15.24 -6.86 0.80
N GLN A 32 -16.31 -7.37 1.39
CA GLN A 32 -16.61 -8.81 1.43
C GLN A 32 -16.58 -9.44 0.03
N LYS A 33 -17.09 -8.74 -0.99
CA LYS A 33 -17.07 -9.17 -2.40
C LYS A 33 -15.67 -9.46 -2.95
N TYR A 34 -14.64 -8.78 -2.45
CA TYR A 34 -13.26 -8.92 -2.93
C TYR A 34 -12.37 -9.72 -1.97
N ARG A 35 -12.91 -10.20 -0.83
CA ARG A 35 -12.16 -10.90 0.21
C ARG A 35 -11.43 -12.12 -0.32
N GLU A 36 -12.14 -13.05 -0.96
CA GLU A 36 -11.54 -14.30 -1.47
C GLU A 36 -10.45 -14.01 -2.51
N ARG A 37 -10.70 -13.06 -3.41
CA ARG A 37 -9.72 -12.66 -4.42
C ARG A 37 -8.47 -12.05 -3.78
N PHE A 38 -8.65 -11.16 -2.81
CA PHE A 38 -7.53 -10.54 -2.09
C PHE A 38 -6.71 -11.58 -1.34
N GLN A 39 -7.37 -12.48 -0.58
CA GLN A 39 -6.70 -13.56 0.15
C GLN A 39 -5.92 -14.47 -0.80
N LYS A 40 -6.52 -14.86 -1.93
CA LYS A 40 -5.86 -15.71 -2.93
C LYS A 40 -4.64 -15.02 -3.54
N GLU A 41 -4.77 -13.77 -3.95
CA GLU A 41 -3.68 -12.98 -4.54
C GLU A 41 -2.53 -12.79 -3.54
N TYR A 42 -2.84 -12.40 -2.30
CA TYR A 42 -1.86 -12.25 -1.23
C TYR A 42 -1.17 -13.57 -0.87
N THR A 43 -1.93 -14.66 -0.73
CA THR A 43 -1.37 -16.00 -0.42
C THR A 43 -0.48 -16.48 -1.55
N THR A 44 -0.82 -16.20 -2.81
CA THR A 44 0.01 -16.56 -3.98
C THR A 44 1.36 -15.85 -3.94
N LEU A 45 1.39 -14.57 -3.54
CA LEU A 45 2.63 -13.78 -3.52
C LEU A 45 3.48 -14.03 -2.27
N THR A 46 2.86 -14.31 -1.12
CA THR A 46 3.56 -14.35 0.18
C THR A 46 3.64 -15.76 0.79
N GLY A 47 2.92 -16.73 0.25
CA GLY A 47 2.74 -18.06 0.85
C GLY A 47 1.89 -18.06 2.12
N SER A 48 1.36 -16.91 2.55
CA SER A 48 0.66 -16.74 3.84
C SER A 48 -0.78 -16.33 3.64
N ILE A 49 -1.72 -16.99 4.33
CA ILE A 49 -3.14 -16.62 4.29
C ILE A 49 -3.37 -15.44 5.23
N PRO A 50 -3.77 -14.26 4.74
CA PRO A 50 -4.02 -13.12 5.61
C PRO A 50 -5.34 -13.37 6.37
N GLN A 51 -5.34 -13.12 7.68
CA GLN A 51 -6.52 -13.23 8.54
C GLN A 51 -7.10 -11.84 8.81
N PRO A 52 -8.42 -11.62 8.90
CA PRO A 52 -8.93 -10.30 9.23
C PRO A 52 -8.45 -9.85 10.63
N GLY A 53 -8.04 -8.60 10.79
CA GLY A 53 -7.58 -8.08 12.08
C GLY A 53 -6.64 -6.87 11.99
N THR A 54 -6.27 -6.33 13.15
CA THR A 54 -5.53 -5.06 13.30
C THR A 54 -4.15 -5.04 12.64
N GLU A 55 -3.48 -6.19 12.57
CA GLU A 55 -2.18 -6.36 11.89
C GLU A 55 -2.29 -7.01 10.50
N SER A 56 -3.47 -6.96 9.91
CA SER A 56 -3.75 -7.58 8.63
C SER A 56 -4.74 -6.72 7.84
N TYR A 57 -5.64 -7.31 7.07
CA TYR A 57 -6.67 -6.56 6.37
C TYR A 57 -7.93 -6.40 7.24
N HIS A 58 -8.61 -5.28 7.04
CA HIS A 58 -9.88 -4.96 7.65
C HIS A 58 -11.01 -5.19 6.65
N GLU A 59 -12.13 -5.74 7.13
CA GLU A 59 -13.35 -5.81 6.32
C GLU A 59 -14.02 -4.44 6.25
N MET A 60 -14.33 -3.99 5.05
CA MET A 60 -15.04 -2.72 4.87
C MET A 60 -16.50 -2.85 5.28
N HIS A 61 -17.07 -1.77 5.84
CA HIS A 61 -18.50 -1.69 6.15
C HIS A 61 -19.39 -2.03 4.94
N PRO A 62 -20.56 -2.65 5.18
CA PRO A 62 -21.57 -2.89 4.15
C PRO A 62 -21.92 -1.57 3.44
N GLY A 63 -21.74 -1.53 2.11
CA GLY A 63 -22.05 -0.35 1.28
C GLY A 63 -20.84 0.39 0.72
N LYS A 64 -19.60 0.08 1.15
CA LYS A 64 -18.39 0.60 0.49
C LYS A 64 -18.00 -0.25 -0.73
N TRP A 65 -17.73 0.42 -1.85
CA TRP A 65 -17.41 -0.22 -3.13
C TRP A 65 -15.89 -0.22 -3.37
N GLY A 66 -15.21 -1.35 -3.14
CA GLY A 66 -13.84 -1.54 -3.63
C GLY A 66 -12.86 -2.16 -2.63
N ARG A 67 -11.57 -1.87 -2.88
CA ARG A 67 -10.43 -2.18 -2.03
C ARG A 67 -9.68 -0.87 -1.82
N GLU A 68 -9.41 -0.51 -0.58
CA GLU A 68 -8.55 0.62 -0.22
C GLU A 68 -7.24 0.06 0.33
N LEU A 69 -6.16 0.19 -0.45
CA LEU A 69 -4.84 -0.32 -0.07
C LEU A 69 -3.92 0.86 0.20
N ARG A 70 -3.53 1.01 1.46
CA ARG A 70 -2.84 2.18 1.98
C ARG A 70 -1.41 1.84 2.36
N ILE A 71 -0.51 2.75 2.04
CA ILE A 71 0.91 2.69 2.35
C ILE A 71 1.19 3.86 3.28
N TYR A 72 1.50 3.60 4.54
CA TYR A 72 1.92 4.63 5.48
C TYR A 72 3.43 4.61 5.64
N PHE A 73 4.06 5.80 5.67
CA PHE A 73 5.50 5.92 5.68
C PHE A 73 5.96 7.27 6.24
N ASN A 74 7.24 7.32 6.62
CA ASN A 74 7.94 8.53 6.98
C ASN A 74 9.10 8.75 6.00
N ALA A 75 9.26 9.96 5.49
CA ALA A 75 10.35 10.30 4.58
C ALA A 75 10.67 11.80 4.63
N ASP A 76 11.80 12.19 4.05
CA ASP A 76 12.11 13.61 3.85
C ASP A 76 11.22 14.22 2.75
N GLN A 77 11.19 15.55 2.70
CA GLN A 77 10.37 16.29 1.73
C GLN A 77 10.82 16.06 0.27
N ARG A 78 12.08 15.65 0.03
CA ARG A 78 12.58 15.36 -1.32
C ARG A 78 11.94 14.08 -1.83
N VAL A 79 11.90 13.03 -1.02
CA VAL A 79 11.21 11.76 -1.34
C VAL A 79 9.73 11.99 -1.62
N VAL A 80 9.06 12.76 -0.76
CA VAL A 80 7.64 13.10 -0.96
C VAL A 80 7.45 13.88 -2.27
N GLY A 81 8.32 14.84 -2.57
CA GLY A 81 8.33 15.57 -3.83
C GLY A 81 8.51 14.65 -5.04
N MET A 82 9.41 13.66 -4.96
CA MET A 82 9.58 12.66 -6.02
C MET A 82 8.31 11.83 -6.23
N LEU A 83 7.69 11.31 -5.17
CA LEU A 83 6.44 10.55 -5.27
C LEU A 83 5.31 11.37 -5.90
N ARG A 84 5.17 12.65 -5.51
CA ARG A 84 4.22 13.58 -6.11
C ARG A 84 4.51 13.83 -7.59
N SER A 85 5.78 14.02 -7.97
CA SER A 85 6.18 14.23 -9.37
C SER A 85 5.90 13.03 -10.28
N LEU A 86 5.91 11.81 -9.72
CA LEU A 86 5.51 10.59 -10.43
C LEU A 86 3.99 10.53 -10.66
N GLY A 87 3.22 11.35 -9.95
CA GLY A 87 1.76 11.44 -10.04
C GLY A 87 1.02 10.73 -8.90
N PHE A 88 1.71 10.38 -7.80
CA PHE A 88 1.05 9.80 -6.64
C PHE A 88 0.51 10.88 -5.70
N HIS A 89 -0.72 10.69 -5.25
CA HIS A 89 -1.31 11.54 -4.23
C HIS A 89 -0.76 11.12 -2.86
N VAL A 90 0.07 11.99 -2.27
CA VAL A 90 0.64 11.81 -0.93
C VAL A 90 -0.13 12.70 0.04
N GLU A 91 -0.89 12.05 0.91
CA GLU A 91 -1.64 12.67 2.00
C GLU A 91 -0.73 12.91 3.21
N GLU A 92 -1.00 13.97 3.96
CA GLU A 92 -0.31 14.35 5.20
C GLU A 92 -1.28 14.26 6.39
N GLU A 93 -0.76 14.39 7.62
CA GLU A 93 -1.56 14.51 8.86
C GLU A 93 -2.56 13.36 9.09
N GLN A 94 -2.04 12.15 9.28
CA GLN A 94 -2.86 10.94 9.43
C GLN A 94 -3.54 10.89 10.82
N PRO A 95 -4.88 10.99 10.92
CA PRO A 95 -5.57 11.14 12.21
C PRO A 95 -5.57 9.85 13.06
N TYR A 96 -5.50 8.69 12.42
CA TYR A 96 -5.59 7.38 13.10
C TYR A 96 -4.25 6.63 13.19
N ARG A 97 -3.21 7.15 12.52
CA ARG A 97 -1.88 6.54 12.38
C ARG A 97 -0.83 7.63 12.54
N THR A 98 -0.86 8.30 13.68
CA THR A 98 -0.09 9.52 13.97
C THR A 98 1.43 9.26 14.01
N GLU A 99 1.84 8.01 14.15
CA GLU A 99 3.23 7.55 14.01
C GLU A 99 3.76 7.66 12.57
N TYR A 100 2.88 7.80 11.59
CA TYR A 100 3.20 8.00 10.18
C TYR A 100 2.78 9.39 9.70
N ARG A 101 3.73 10.15 9.17
CA ARG A 101 3.47 11.49 8.63
C ARG A 101 2.72 11.46 7.30
N TYR A 102 2.97 10.45 6.46
CA TYR A 102 2.45 10.38 5.11
C TYR A 102 1.68 9.10 4.82
N ARG A 103 0.73 9.21 3.89
CA ARG A 103 0.00 8.07 3.32
C ARG A 103 -0.15 8.19 1.82
N ILE A 104 -0.06 7.06 1.12
CA ILE A 104 -0.54 6.90 -0.26
C ILE A 104 -1.63 5.84 -0.28
N ASN A 105 -2.77 6.14 -0.90
CA ASN A 105 -3.80 5.15 -1.25
C ASN A 105 -3.63 4.76 -2.73
N ASN A 106 -2.95 3.64 -2.99
CA ASN A 106 -2.71 3.17 -4.36
C ASN A 106 -2.54 1.66 -4.43
N ASN A 107 -3.57 0.97 -4.94
CA ASN A 107 -3.60 -0.48 -5.03
C ASN A 107 -2.44 -1.06 -5.85
N LYS A 108 -1.98 -0.36 -6.89
CA LYS A 108 -0.97 -0.90 -7.80
C LYS A 108 0.41 -0.89 -7.17
N ILE A 109 0.82 0.21 -6.53
CA ILE A 109 2.09 0.25 -5.79
C ILE A 109 2.02 -0.71 -4.61
N TRP A 110 0.89 -0.76 -3.90
CA TRP A 110 0.74 -1.63 -2.74
C TRP A 110 1.04 -3.10 -3.08
N TRP A 111 0.47 -3.61 -4.17
CA TRP A 111 0.79 -4.97 -4.65
C TRP A 111 2.24 -5.13 -5.11
N LYS A 112 2.83 -4.10 -5.71
CA LYS A 112 4.27 -4.12 -6.04
C LYS A 112 5.14 -4.22 -4.79
N LEU A 113 4.76 -3.60 -3.67
CA LEU A 113 5.49 -3.75 -2.42
C LEU A 113 5.36 -5.18 -1.88
N VAL A 114 4.18 -5.78 -1.97
CA VAL A 114 4.00 -7.20 -1.60
C VAL A 114 4.85 -8.13 -2.48
N GLU A 115 4.89 -7.89 -3.80
CA GLU A 115 5.79 -8.59 -4.73
C GLU A 115 7.27 -8.42 -4.36
N ALA A 116 7.64 -7.27 -3.78
CA ALA A 116 8.99 -7.00 -3.28
C ALA A 116 9.27 -7.56 -1.87
N GLY A 117 8.33 -8.30 -1.29
CA GLY A 117 8.49 -8.97 0.01
C GLY A 117 7.95 -8.20 1.22
N PHE A 118 7.33 -7.03 1.02
CA PHE A 118 6.63 -6.34 2.10
C PHE A 118 5.37 -7.13 2.50
N LYS A 119 4.99 -7.02 3.78
CA LYS A 119 3.85 -7.71 4.36
C LYS A 119 2.80 -6.71 4.83
N LEU A 120 1.56 -7.18 4.97
CA LEU A 120 0.52 -6.50 5.74
C LEU A 120 1.04 -6.17 7.14
N GLY A 121 0.63 -5.02 7.67
CA GLY A 121 1.12 -4.49 8.93
C GLY A 121 2.43 -3.73 8.76
N ASP A 122 3.17 -3.59 9.86
CA ASP A 122 4.41 -2.83 9.90
C ASP A 122 5.58 -3.64 9.35
N ASN A 123 6.35 -3.02 8.47
CA ASN A 123 7.59 -3.55 7.92
C ASN A 123 8.74 -2.75 8.55
N PRO A 124 9.55 -3.39 9.42
CA PRO A 124 10.67 -2.73 10.09
C PRO A 124 11.89 -2.53 9.18
#